data_AF-A0A945RCZ3-F1
#
_entry.id   AF-A0A945RCZ3-F1
#
_cell.length_a   1.000
_cell.length_b   1.000
_cell.length_c   1.000
_cell.angle_alpha   90.00
_cell.angle_beta   90.00
_cell.angle_gamma   90.00
#
_symmetry.space_group_name_H-M   'P 1'
#
loop_
_entity.id
_entity.type
_entity.pdbx_description
1 polymer ?
#
loop_
_entity_poly.entity_id
_entity_poly.type
_entity_poly.pdbx_seq_one_letter_code
_entity_poly.pdbx_strand_id
1 'polypeptide(L)'
;MIEDVAGGIFRVVGRFIGRILVETVFELFLKGPGYFIGKLFSKGNPDPDGFIVLITGIIFWVAVGFGAYSIYSNLGIGNNA
;
A
#
# COMPACT_ATOMS: atom_id res chain seq x y z
N MET A 1 -8.47 -22.52 -32.24
CA MET A 1 -8.23 -21.21 -32.88
C MET A 1 -8.81 -20.05 -32.09
N ILE A 2 -10.14 -19.90 -31.95
CA ILE A 2 -10.73 -18.78 -31.17
C ILE A 2 -10.38 -18.89 -29.68
N GLU A 3 -10.40 -20.10 -29.11
CA GLU A 3 -10.05 -20.37 -27.71
C GLU A 3 -8.57 -20.06 -27.40
N ASP A 4 -7.66 -20.43 -28.31
CA ASP A 4 -6.22 -20.15 -28.16
C ASP A 4 -5.91 -18.65 -28.23
N VAL A 5 -6.60 -17.94 -29.14
CA VAL A 5 -6.50 -16.48 -29.26
C VAL A 5 -7.08 -15.79 -28.03
N ALA A 6 -8.23 -16.25 -27.54
CA ALA A 6 -8.84 -15.72 -26.32
C ALA A 6 -7.93 -15.92 -25.10
N GLY A 7 -7.36 -17.12 -24.93
CA GLY A 7 -6.43 -17.41 -23.83
C GLY A 7 -5.16 -16.54 -23.87
N GLY A 8 -4.61 -16.30 -25.07
CA GLY A 8 -3.49 -15.39 -25.28
C GLY A 8 -3.82 -13.94 -24.88
N ILE A 9 -4.97 -13.42 -25.32
CA ILE A 9 -5.42 -12.06 -25.00
C ILE A 9 -5.69 -11.92 -23.49
N PHE A 10 -6.40 -12.86 -22.88
CA PHE A 10 -6.68 -12.85 -21.44
C PHE A 10 -5.41 -12.83 -20.60
N ARG A 11 -4.37 -13.56 -21.01
CA ARG A 11 -3.08 -13.57 -20.30
C ARG A 11 -2.39 -12.21 -20.34
N VAL A 12 -2.38 -11.56 -21.50
CA VAL A 12 -1.77 -10.23 -21.68
C VAL A 12 -2.56 -9.18 -20.90
N VAL A 13 -3.87 -9.15 -21.06
CA VAL A 13 -4.76 -8.21 -20.38
C VAL A 13 -4.71 -8.41 -18.87
N GLY A 14 -4.77 -9.66 -18.39
CA GLY A 14 -4.67 -9.98 -16.97
C GLY A 14 -3.34 -9.54 -16.36
N ARG A 15 -2.22 -9.73 -17.06
CA ARG A 15 -0.91 -9.24 -16.60
C ARG A 15 -0.86 -7.72 -16.56
N PHE A 16 -1.44 -7.05 -17.55
CA PHE A 16 -1.46 -5.59 -17.62
C PHE A 16 -2.32 -4.98 -16.52
N ILE A 17 -3.57 -5.46 -16.36
CA ILE A 17 -4.48 -5.02 -15.31
C ILE A 17 -3.90 -5.34 -13.94
N GLY A 18 -3.39 -6.56 -13.73
CA GLY A 18 -2.76 -6.95 -12.48
C GLY A 18 -1.59 -6.05 -12.09
N ARG A 19 -0.76 -5.66 -13.06
CA ARG A 19 0.34 -4.72 -12.83
C ARG A 19 -0.17 -3.35 -12.42
N ILE A 20 -1.13 -2.78 -13.15
CA ILE A 20 -1.73 -1.47 -12.82
C ILE A 20 -2.36 -1.50 -11.44
N LEU A 21 -3.12 -2.56 -11.12
CA LEU A 21 -3.76 -2.70 -9.82
C LEU A 21 -2.74 -2.77 -8.70
N VAL A 22 -1.70 -3.59 -8.85
CA VAL A 22 -0.63 -3.69 -7.85
C VAL A 22 0.07 -2.34 -7.67
N GLU A 23 0.50 -1.69 -8.75
CA GLU A 23 1.14 -0.37 -8.70
C GLU A 23 0.23 0.67 -8.03
N THR A 24 -1.03 0.75 -8.45
CA THR A 24 -2.03 1.69 -7.89
C THR A 24 -2.31 1.42 -6.42
N VAL A 25 -2.47 0.15 -6.03
CA VAL A 25 -2.74 -0.23 -4.64
C VAL A 25 -1.53 0.10 -3.78
N PHE A 26 -0.31 -0.27 -4.19
CA PHE A 26 0.89 0.08 -3.44
C PHE A 26 1.09 1.58 -3.33
N GLU A 27 0.84 2.32 -4.40
CA GLU A 27 0.92 3.77 -4.40
C GLU A 27 -0.11 4.40 -3.46
N LEU A 28 -1.37 3.99 -3.53
CA LEU A 28 -2.42 4.46 -2.65
C LEU A 28 -2.17 4.07 -1.18
N PHE A 29 -1.67 2.87 -0.94
CA PHE A 29 -1.43 2.36 0.40
C PHE A 29 -0.23 3.03 1.06
N LEU A 30 0.84 3.30 0.31
CA LEU A 30 2.02 4.01 0.83
C LEU A 30 1.83 5.53 0.85
N LYS A 31 1.44 6.14 -0.27
CA LYS A 31 1.33 7.61 -0.38
C LYS A 31 0.05 8.15 0.25
N GLY A 32 -1.06 7.40 0.23
CA GLY A 32 -2.34 7.82 0.81
C GLY A 32 -2.25 8.29 2.27
N PRO A 33 -1.77 7.45 3.22
CA PRO A 33 -1.61 7.87 4.61
C PRO A 33 -0.59 9.00 4.75
N GLY A 34 0.52 8.95 3.99
CA GLY A 34 1.52 10.01 3.99
C GLY A 34 0.95 11.39 3.59
N TYR A 35 0.12 11.42 2.55
CA TYR A 35 -0.54 12.64 2.08
C TYR A 35 -1.57 13.13 3.10
N PHE A 36 -2.38 12.23 3.65
CA PHE A 36 -3.40 12.59 4.63
C PHE A 36 -2.79 13.16 5.92
N ILE A 37 -1.73 12.53 6.42
CA ILE A 37 -0.96 13.01 7.58
C ILE A 37 -0.31 14.35 7.22
N GLY A 38 0.38 14.45 6.08
CA GLY A 38 1.00 15.70 5.63
C GLY A 38 0.01 16.85 5.55
N LYS A 39 -1.22 16.59 5.06
CA LYS A 39 -2.32 17.56 4.98
C LYS A 39 -2.88 17.93 6.35
N LEU A 40 -2.89 17.01 7.30
CA LEU A 40 -3.37 17.28 8.67
C LEU A 40 -2.41 18.19 9.44
N PHE A 41 -1.11 18.01 9.25
CA PHE A 41 -0.07 18.75 9.99
C PHE A 41 0.47 19.99 9.26
N SER A 42 0.25 20.11 7.95
CA SER A 42 0.69 21.26 7.16
C SER A 42 -0.49 22.16 6.79
N LYS A 43 -0.31 23.49 6.84
CA LYS A 43 -1.34 24.45 6.40
C LYS A 43 -1.60 24.45 4.89
N GLY A 44 -0.75 23.79 4.10
CA GLY A 44 -0.86 23.68 2.65
C GLY A 44 -1.11 22.25 2.18
N ASN A 45 -1.54 22.09 0.93
CA ASN A 45 -1.67 20.77 0.31
C ASN A 45 -0.26 20.22 0.04
N PRO A 46 0.15 19.10 0.67
CA PRO A 46 1.44 18.49 0.38
C PRO A 46 1.48 17.97 -1.06
N ASP A 47 2.66 17.99 -1.66
CA ASP A 47 2.88 17.38 -2.96
C ASP A 47 2.69 15.85 -2.86
N PRO A 48 1.72 15.24 -3.57
CA PRO A 48 1.49 13.80 -3.54
C PRO A 48 2.71 12.98 -3.96
N ASP A 49 3.54 13.52 -4.85
CA ASP A 49 4.78 12.88 -5.31
C ASP A 49 6.01 13.35 -4.53
N GLY A 50 5.79 14.20 -3.53
CA GLY A 50 6.83 14.71 -2.65
C GLY A 50 7.47 13.62 -1.81
N PHE A 51 8.79 13.71 -1.65
CA PHE A 51 9.55 12.79 -0.81
C PHE A 51 9.02 12.72 0.64
N ILE A 52 8.49 13.83 1.16
CA ILE A 52 7.89 13.89 2.50
C ILE A 52 6.69 12.97 2.62
N VAL A 53 5.79 12.97 1.62
CA VAL A 53 4.59 12.10 1.62
C VAL A 53 5.00 10.63 1.63
N LEU A 54 5.98 10.25 0.81
CA LEU A 54 6.51 8.89 0.80
C LEU A 54 7.07 8.46 2.16
N ILE A 55 7.93 9.29 2.76
CA ILE A 55 8.56 8.99 4.06
C ILE A 55 7.53 8.90 5.18
N THR A 56 6.58 9.84 5.24
CA THR A 56 5.51 9.82 6.23
C THR A 56 4.63 8.57 6.09
N GLY A 57 4.35 8.15 4.86
CA GLY A 57 3.62 6.90 4.60
C GLY A 57 4.36 5.66 5.08
N ILE A 58 5.67 5.57 4.84
CA ILE A 58 6.51 4.46 5.32
C ILE A 58 6.53 4.43 6.86
N ILE A 59 6.75 5.58 7.50
CA ILE A 59 6.76 5.68 8.97
C ILE A 59 5.41 5.25 9.56
N PHE A 60 4.30 5.65 8.93
CA PHE A 60 2.97 5.23 9.34
C PHE A 60 2.84 3.70 9.34
N TRP A 61 3.26 3.02 8.28
CA TRP A 61 3.17 1.55 8.21
C TRP A 61 4.11 0.84 9.17
N VAL A 62 5.31 1.38 9.41
CA VAL A 62 6.21 0.87 10.45
C VAL A 62 5.56 0.98 11.83
N ALA A 63 4.93 2.11 12.14
CA ALA A 63 4.22 2.31 13.40
C ALA A 63 3.01 1.37 13.53
N VAL A 64 2.23 1.19 12.46
CA VAL A 64 1.11 0.23 12.43
C VAL A 64 1.60 -1.20 12.65
N GLY A 65 2.65 -1.63 11.95
CA GLY A 65 3.23 -2.97 12.10
C GLY A 65 3.78 -3.21 13.50
N PHE A 66 4.52 -2.24 14.05
CA PHE A 66 5.04 -2.30 15.41
C PHE A 66 3.92 -2.31 16.46
N GLY A 67 2.89 -1.49 16.28
CA GLY A 67 1.72 -1.45 17.14
C GLY A 67 0.95 -2.77 17.11
N ALA A 68 0.71 -3.33 15.92
CA ALA A 68 0.06 -4.61 15.75
C ALA A 68 0.86 -5.75 16.42
N TYR A 69 2.17 -5.78 16.23
CA TYR A 69 3.05 -6.76 16.87
C TYR A 69 3.03 -6.63 18.40
N SER A 70 3.10 -5.39 18.91
CA SER A 70 3.05 -5.12 20.35
C SER A 70 1.72 -5.54 20.97
N ILE A 71 0.61 -5.31 20.27
CA ILE A 71 -0.72 -5.77 20.72
C ILE A 71 -0.76 -7.31 20.71
N TYR A 72 -0.29 -7.94 19.64
CA TYR A 72 -0.26 -9.40 19.52
C TYR A 72 0.57 -10.07 20.62
N SER A 73 1.73 -9.49 20.98
CA SER A 73 2.59 -10.00 22.04
C SER A 73 2.01 -9.79 23.44
N ASN A 74 1.45 -8.61 23.72
CA ASN A 74 0.88 -8.30 25.04
C ASN A 74 -0.48 -8.99 25.30
N LEU A 75 -1.26 -9.26 24.25
CA LEU A 75 -2.50 -10.04 24.36
C LEU A 75 -2.24 -11.55 24.56
N GLY A 76 -0.99 -11.97 24.71
CA GLY A 76 -0.62 -13.35 25.03
C GLY A 76 -0.84 -14.35 23.88
N ILE A 77 -1.25 -13.89 22.69
CA ILE A 77 -1.41 -14.76 21.52
C ILE A 77 -0.02 -15.21 21.03
N GLY A 78 0.99 -14.34 21.13
CA GLY A 78 2.37 -14.65 20.77
C GLY A 78 3.18 -15.45 21.81
N ASN A 79 2.72 -15.55 23.07
CA ASN A 79 3.42 -16.31 24.12
C ASN A 79 3.05 -17.81 24.15
N ASN A 80 2.11 -18.24 23.31
CA ASN A 80 1.62 -19.63 23.25
C ASN A 80 2.09 -20.38 21.98
N ALA A 81 3.09 -19.87 21.26
CA ALA A 81 3.68 -20.50 20.07
C ALA A 81 5.14 -20.93 20.34
#